data_AF-E9T0B5-F1
#
_entry.id   AF-E9T0B5-F1
#
_cell.length_a   1.000
_cell.length_b   1.000
_cell.length_c   1.000
_cell.angle_alpha   90.00
_cell.angle_beta   90.00
_cell.angle_gamma   90.00
#
_symmetry.space_group_name_H-M   'P 1'
#
loop_
_entity.id
_entity.type
_entity.pdbx_description
1 polymer ?
#
loop_
_entity_poly.entity_id
_entity_poly.type
_entity_poly.pdbx_seq_one_letter_code
_entity_poly.pdbx_strand_id
1 'polypeptide(L)' 'MTDAIPYEEMRRILGLPVRRTRISAPWAIRKLDAGVHVGHWGVWKVSGGTRELIDAHRTWTDAITDVSSRSDHR' A
#
# COMPACT_ATOMS: atom_id res chain seq x y z
N MET A 1 39.98 11.02 -14.65
CA MET A 1 39.24 10.46 -13.50
C MET A 1 37.78 10.79 -13.74
N THR A 2 36.92 9.79 -13.85
CA THR A 2 35.48 10.02 -14.13
C THR A 2 34.80 10.25 -12.80
N ASP A 3 34.43 11.50 -12.50
CA ASP A 3 33.58 11.79 -11.34
C ASP A 3 32.25 11.05 -11.51
N ALA A 4 31.90 10.23 -10.51
CA ALA A 4 30.63 9.53 -10.50
C ALA A 4 29.51 10.55 -10.31
N ILE A 5 28.61 10.66 -11.30
CA ILE A 5 27.44 11.53 -11.17
C ILE A 5 26.45 10.94 -10.15
N PRO A 6 25.82 11.77 -9.29
CA PRO A 6 24.77 11.31 -8.38
C PRO A 6 23.60 10.68 -9.13
N TYR A 7 22.98 9.66 -8.56
CA TYR A 7 21.87 8.92 -9.20
C TYR A 7 20.70 9.82 -9.62
N GLU A 8 20.35 10.83 -8.82
CA GLU A 8 19.30 11.80 -9.16
C GLU A 8 19.69 12.68 -10.36
N GLU A 9 20.97 13.00 -10.51
CA GLU A 9 21.49 13.77 -11.64
C GLU A 9 21.50 12.93 -12.93
N MET A 10 21.91 11.66 -12.83
CA MET A 10 21.76 10.68 -13.91
C MET A 10 20.31 10.57 -14.38
N ARG A 11 19.34 10.50 -13.46
CA ARG A 11 17.91 10.45 -13.81
C ARG A 11 17.45 11.68 -14.59
N ARG A 12 17.92 12.87 -14.20
CA ARG A 12 17.61 14.12 -14.91
C ARG A 12 18.17 14.11 -16.33
N ILE A 13 19.44 13.72 -16.50
CA ILE A 13 20.08 13.60 -17.81
C ILE A 13 19.32 12.62 -18.72
N LEU A 14 18.86 11.50 -18.15
CA LEU A 14 18.10 10.47 -18.87
C LEU A 14 16.61 10.85 -19.08
N GLY A 15 16.17 12.04 -18.67
CA GLY A 15 14.77 12.47 -18.79
C GLY A 15 13.78 11.61 -17.99
N LEU A 16 14.26 10.89 -16.97
CA LEU A 16 13.41 10.04 -16.16
C LEU A 16 12.49 10.89 -15.27
N PRO A 17 11.20 10.51 -15.14
CA PRO A 17 10.27 11.26 -14.32
C PRO A 17 10.77 11.34 -12.87
N VAL A 18 10.54 12.50 -12.24
CA VAL A 18 10.84 12.72 -10.83
C VAL A 18 10.15 11.64 -10.03
N ARG A 19 10.93 10.96 -9.17
CA ARG A 19 10.40 9.88 -8.36
C ARG A 19 9.42 10.48 -7.37
N ARG A 20 8.12 10.30 -7.62
CA ARG A 20 7.10 10.65 -6.63
C ARG A 20 7.35 9.78 -5.41
N THR A 21 7.48 10.40 -4.24
CA THR A 21 7.43 9.69 -2.97
C THR A 21 6.13 8.91 -2.96
N ARG A 22 6.21 7.58 -3.02
CA ARG A 22 5.02 6.74 -2.90
C ARG A 22 4.50 6.96 -1.49
N ILE A 23 3.41 7.70 -1.35
CA ILE A 23 2.65 7.73 -0.11
C ILE A 23 2.12 6.31 0.05
N SER A 24 2.49 5.63 1.13
CA SER A 24 1.93 4.32 1.44
C SER A 24 0.41 4.44 1.43
N ALA A 25 -0.26 3.54 0.70
CA ALA A 25 -1.72 3.52 0.70
C ALA A 25 -2.22 3.39 2.15
N PRO A 26 -3.25 4.14 2.54
CA PRO A 26 -3.78 4.11 3.91
C PRO A 26 -4.46 2.78 4.25
N TRP A 27 -4.62 1.88 3.26
CA TRP A 27 -5.29 0.60 3.39
C TRP A 27 -4.41 -0.53 2.90
N ALA A 28 -4.51 -1.68 3.55
CA ALA A 28 -3.90 -2.93 3.10
C ALA A 28 -4.91 -4.08 3.18
N ILE A 29 -4.86 -4.99 2.21
CA ILE A 29 -5.69 -6.20 2.18
C ILE A 29 -4.76 -7.41 2.11
N ARG A 30 -4.98 -8.39 2.98
CA ARG A 30 -4.18 -9.63 3.09
C ARG A 30 -5.02 -10.78 3.60
N LYS A 31 -4.66 -12.01 3.23
CA LYS A 31 -5.31 -13.20 3.77
C LYS A 31 -4.89 -13.42 5.22
N LEU A 32 -5.83 -13.87 6.05
CA LEU A 32 -5.63 -14.20 7.45
C LEU A 32 -5.22 -15.67 7.57
N ASP A 33 -4.05 -15.90 8.17
CA ASP A 33 -3.47 -17.23 8.30
C ASP A 33 -3.68 -17.86 9.68
N ALA A 34 -4.26 -17.12 10.64
CA ALA A 34 -4.50 -17.58 12.00
C ALA A 34 -5.74 -16.92 12.64
N GLY A 35 -6.27 -17.56 13.68
CA GLY A 35 -7.41 -17.06 14.47
C GLY A 35 -8.78 -17.52 13.95
N VAL A 36 -9.84 -16.91 14.51
CA VAL A 36 -11.24 -17.27 14.23
C VAL A 36 -11.63 -17.04 12.77
N HIS A 37 -10.97 -16.11 12.08
CA HIS A 37 -11.22 -15.76 10.69
C HIS A 37 -10.16 -16.31 9.73
N VAL A 38 -9.49 -17.42 10.07
CA VAL A 38 -8.52 -18.05 9.17
C VAL A 38 -9.15 -18.31 7.80
N GLY A 39 -8.38 -18.05 6.74
CA GLY A 39 -8.83 -18.16 5.35
C GLY A 39 -9.62 -16.96 4.82
N HIS A 40 -10.04 -16.02 5.67
CA HIS A 40 -10.69 -14.77 5.28
C HIS A 40 -9.65 -13.72 4.84
N TRP A 41 -10.11 -12.66 4.19
CA TRP A 41 -9.34 -11.49 3.79
C TRP A 41 -9.52 -10.37 4.81
N GLY A 42 -8.45 -10.02 5.53
CA GLY A 42 -8.46 -8.88 6.42
C GLY A 42 -8.32 -7.56 5.66
N VAL A 43 -8.90 -6.50 6.22
CA VAL A 43 -8.71 -5.12 5.80
C VAL A 43 -8.01 -4.38 6.94
N TRP A 44 -6.86 -3.77 6.66
CA TRP A 44 -6.07 -3.03 7.63
C TRP A 44 -6.01 -1.55 7.29
N LYS A 45 -6.13 -0.70 8.31
CA LYS A 45 -5.79 0.73 8.22
C LYS A 45 -4.33 0.93 8.58
N VAL A 46 -3.59 1.64 7.74
CA VAL A 46 -2.18 1.98 7.93
C VAL A 46 -2.08 3.41 8.45
N SER A 47 -1.68 3.57 9.71
CA SER A 47 -1.52 4.87 10.36
C SER A 47 -0.17 4.93 11.07
N GLY A 48 0.71 5.86 10.69
CA GLY A 48 1.99 6.09 11.39
C GLY A 48 2.93 4.88 11.44
N GLY A 49 2.84 3.95 10.47
CA GLY A 49 3.64 2.71 10.44
C GLY A 49 2.97 1.51 11.14
N THR A 50 1.88 1.73 11.87
CA THR A 50 1.09 0.68 12.50
C THR A 50 -0.04 0.22 11.57
N ARG A 51 -0.39 -1.06 11.67
CA ARG A 51 -1.52 -1.67 10.94
C ARG A 51 -2.57 -2.14 11.94
N GLU A 52 -3.76 -1.61 11.81
CA GLU A 52 -4.91 -2.00 12.62
C GLU A 52 -5.88 -2.81 11.76
N LEU A 53 -6.22 -4.03 12.18
CA LEU A 53 -7.22 -4.85 11.49
C LEU A 53 -8.60 -4.25 11.77
N ILE A 54 -9.30 -3.83 10.73
CA ILE A 54 -10.62 -3.20 10.87
C ILE A 54 -11.73 -4.21 10.62
N ASP A 55 -11.55 -5.09 9.64
CA ASP A 55 -12.57 -6.06 9.25
C ASP A 55 -11.99 -7.31 8.58
N ALA A 56 -12.77 -8.38 8.50
CA ALA A 56 -12.41 -9.64 7.86
C ALA A 56 -13.54 -10.16 6.97
N HIS A 57 -13.25 -10.32 5.68
CA HIS A 57 -14.22 -10.68 4.65
C HIS A 57 -13.96 -12.08 4.09
N ARG A 58 -15.02 -12.81 3.72
CA ARG A 58 -14.85 -14.16 3.16
C ARG A 58 -14.19 -14.16 1.79
N THR A 59 -14.42 -13.13 0.99
CA THR A 59 -13.88 -13.03 -0.36
C THR A 59 -12.99 -11.79 -0.50
N TRP A 60 -12.06 -11.86 -1.45
CA TRP A 60 -11.21 -10.71 -1.77
C TRP A 60 -12.03 -9.55 -2.35
N THR A 61 -13.06 -9.88 -3.15
CA THR A 61 -13.94 -8.90 -3.80
C THR A 61 -14.70 -8.05 -2.80
N ASP A 62 -15.19 -8.67 -1.71
CA ASP A 62 -15.87 -7.94 -0.65
C ASP A 62 -14.89 -7.01 0.08
N ALA A 63 -13.68 -7.51 0.37
CA ALA A 63 -12.64 -6.71 1.03
C ALA A 63 -12.20 -5.49 0.19
N ILE A 64 -12.04 -5.64 -1.14
CA ILE A 64 -11.66 -4.51 -1.99
C ILE A 64 -12.82 -3.53 -2.15
N THR A 65 -14.07 -4.01 -2.21
CA THR A 65 -15.25 -3.14 -2.29
C THR A 65 -15.40 -2.31 -1.01
N ASP A 66 -15.15 -2.91 0.15
CA ASP A 66 -15.12 -2.23 1.44
C ASP A 66 -14.03 -1.14 1.46
N VAL A 67 -12.80 -1.44 1.04
CA VAL A 67 -11.71 -0.45 0.96
C VAL A 67 -12.01 0.68 -0.02
N SER A 68 -12.58 0.36 -1.20
CA SER A 68 -12.96 1.35 -2.21
C SER A 68 -14.02 2.31 -1.66
N SER A 69 -15.08 1.79 -1.06
CA SER A 69 -16.14 2.64 -0.47
C SER A 69 -15.62 3.56 0.63
N ARG A 70 -14.68 3.10 1.46
CA ARG A 70 -14.04 3.90 2.52
C ARG A 70 -13.06 4.95 2.00
N SER A 71 -12.46 4.70 0.85
CA SER A 71 -11.52 5.64 0.23
C SER A 71 -12.25 6.81 -0.41
N ASP A 72 -13.46 6.60 -0.90
CA ASP A 72 -14.31 7.64 -1.51
C ASP A 72 -14.91 8.62 -0.48
N HIS A 73 -14.97 8.25 0.79
CA HIS A 73 -15.55 9.06 1.88
C HIS A 73 -14.51 9.97 2.57
N ARG A 74 -13.34 10.21 1.96
CA ARG A 74 -12.23 10.96 2.57
C ARG A 74 -11.76 12.09 1.67
#